data_AF-A0A1A9W992-F1
#
_entry.id   AF-A0A1A9W992-F1
#
_cell.length_a   1.000
_cell.length_b   1.000
_cell.length_c   1.000
_cell.angle_alpha   90.00
_cell.angle_beta   90.00
_cell.angle_gamma   90.00
#
_symmetry.space_group_name_H-M   'P 1'
#
loop_
_entity.id
_entity.type
_entity.pdbx_description
1 polymer ?
#
loop_
_entity_poly.entity_id
_entity_poly.type
_entity_poly.pdbx_seq_one_letter_code
_entity_poly.pdbx_strand_id
1 'polypeptide(L)'
;MKLYVALLVLVAINSTLAYSGIFAAVRDMLECHDELRIKEDDLLFIDDIAQIQAVSSYTPGQRCSIYCQSEAFGITKQGRPIEEFWRNHPSFANRYDLDEVFANCPYLGANTCEAPVLLAICTQHYPRNRQYD
;
A
#
# COMPACT_ATOMS: atom_id res chain seq x y z
N MET A 1 21.54 -8.97 -16.40
CA MET A 1 20.44 -8.93 -15.40
C MET A 1 20.60 -7.88 -14.31
N LYS A 2 21.80 -7.42 -13.95
CA LYS A 2 21.99 -6.38 -12.92
C LYS A 2 21.67 -4.93 -13.37
N LEU A 3 21.59 -4.68 -14.68
CA LEU A 3 21.35 -3.34 -15.24
C LEU A 3 19.86 -2.94 -15.30
N TYR A 4 18.94 -3.89 -15.29
CA TYR A 4 17.50 -3.58 -15.43
C TYR A 4 16.87 -3.08 -14.12
N VAL A 5 17.36 -3.54 -12.97
CA VAL A 5 16.90 -3.04 -11.66
C VAL A 5 17.33 -1.59 -11.44
N ALA A 6 18.55 -1.23 -11.87
CA ALA A 6 19.04 0.15 -11.79
C ALA A 6 18.24 1.12 -12.68
N LEU A 7 17.71 0.65 -13.82
CA LEU A 7 16.96 1.49 -14.75
C LEU A 7 15.53 1.79 -14.27
N LEU A 8 14.88 0.88 -13.54
CA LEU A 8 13.56 1.14 -12.93
C LEU A 8 13.63 2.23 -11.84
N VAL A 9 14.77 2.37 -11.17
CA VAL A 9 15.01 3.41 -10.15
C VAL A 9 15.25 4.80 -10.77
N LEU A 10 15.70 4.88 -12.03
CA LEU A 10 16.13 6.14 -12.67
C LEU A 10 15.02 6.89 -13.41
N VAL A 11 13.90 6.25 -13.77
CA VAL A 11 12.86 6.87 -14.63
C VAL A 11 11.88 7.78 -13.87
N ALA A 12 11.97 7.88 -12.54
CA ALA A 12 11.09 8.72 -11.70
C ALA A 12 11.72 10.05 -11.23
N ILE A 13 12.81 10.52 -11.85
CA ILE A 13 13.59 11.65 -11.33
C ILE A 13 13.27 12.93 -12.10
N ASN A 14 12.31 13.71 -11.62
CA ASN A 14 12.14 15.11 -12.05
C ASN A 14 11.72 16.08 -10.94
N SER A 15 11.92 15.74 -9.66
CA SER A 15 11.74 16.72 -8.57
C SER A 15 12.56 16.33 -7.35
N THR A 16 13.52 17.18 -6.97
CA THR A 16 14.42 16.97 -5.81
C THR A 16 13.70 16.85 -4.46
N LEU A 17 12.47 17.38 -4.36
CA LEU A 17 11.60 17.23 -3.18
C LEU A 17 10.79 15.91 -3.17
N ALA A 18 10.42 15.40 -4.34
CA ALA A 18 9.80 14.08 -4.46
C ALA A 18 10.84 12.97 -4.21
N TYR A 19 12.10 13.23 -4.58
CA TYR A 19 13.24 12.35 -4.31
C TYR A 19 13.36 12.10 -2.80
N SER A 20 13.51 13.14 -1.96
CA SER A 20 13.70 12.92 -0.51
C SER A 20 12.56 12.14 0.17
N GLY A 21 11.31 12.34 -0.26
CA GLY A 21 10.16 11.60 0.25
C GLY A 21 10.17 10.12 -0.13
N ILE A 22 10.51 9.79 -1.38
CA ILE A 22 10.60 8.40 -1.85
C ILE A 22 11.75 7.66 -1.17
N PHE A 23 12.92 8.29 -1.00
CA PHE A 23 14.05 7.65 -0.29
C PHE A 23 13.73 7.40 1.18
N ALA A 24 13.02 8.32 1.85
CA ALA A 24 12.56 8.11 3.21
C ALA A 24 11.59 6.92 3.27
N ALA A 25 10.57 6.88 2.41
CA ALA A 25 9.63 5.76 2.37
C ALA A 25 10.34 4.42 2.11
N VAL A 26 11.26 4.35 1.15
CA VAL A 26 12.00 3.11 0.88
C VAL A 26 12.84 2.68 2.09
N ARG A 27 13.51 3.63 2.77
CA ARG A 27 14.25 3.32 3.99
C ARG A 27 13.32 2.79 5.09
N ASP A 28 12.23 3.49 5.36
CA ASP A 28 11.28 3.13 6.42
C ASP A 28 10.63 1.75 6.13
N MET A 29 10.39 1.42 4.86
CA MET A 29 9.95 0.10 4.43
C MET A 29 10.99 -0.98 4.72
N LEU A 30 12.26 -0.73 4.40
CA LEU A 30 13.35 -1.68 4.65
C LEU A 30 13.62 -1.86 6.14
N GLU A 31 13.53 -0.80 6.95
CA GLU A 31 13.62 -0.87 8.41
C GLU A 31 12.48 -1.75 8.97
N CYS A 32 11.24 -1.54 8.52
CA CYS A 32 10.12 -2.39 8.90
C CYS A 32 10.31 -3.86 8.49
N HIS A 33 10.85 -4.12 7.29
CA HIS A 33 11.17 -5.49 6.85
C HIS A 33 12.20 -6.17 7.76
N ASP A 34 13.23 -5.45 8.21
CA ASP A 34 14.25 -5.96 9.12
C ASP A 34 13.68 -6.22 10.52
N GLU A 35 12.90 -5.29 11.06
CA GLU A 35 12.23 -5.43 12.36
C GLU A 35 11.30 -6.66 12.40
N LEU A 36 10.55 -6.89 11.33
CA LEU A 36 9.65 -8.04 11.21
C LEU A 36 10.34 -9.32 10.69
N ARG A 37 11.65 -9.25 10.41
CA ARG A 37 12.47 -10.38 9.91
C ARG A 37 11.87 -11.05 8.69
N ILE A 38 11.38 -10.25 7.74
CA ILE A 38 10.80 -10.74 6.50
C ILE A 38 11.91 -11.33 5.63
N LYS A 39 11.69 -12.54 5.11
CA LYS A 39 12.66 -13.22 4.24
C LYS A 39 12.68 -12.55 2.86
N GLU A 40 13.82 -12.61 2.18
CA GLU A 40 13.95 -12.07 0.82
C GLU A 40 12.90 -12.63 -0.16
N ASP A 41 12.61 -13.93 -0.08
CA ASP A 41 11.60 -14.61 -0.91
C ASP A 41 10.16 -14.12 -0.66
N ASP A 42 9.93 -13.45 0.48
CA ASP A 42 8.64 -12.90 0.87
C ASP A 42 8.51 -11.40 0.56
N LEU A 43 9.57 -10.75 0.04
CA LEU A 43 9.53 -9.35 -0.33
C LEU A 43 8.63 -9.14 -1.54
N LEU A 44 7.59 -8.33 -1.37
CA LEU A 44 6.60 -8.04 -2.39
C LEU A 44 6.40 -6.53 -2.51
N PHE A 45 6.15 -6.07 -3.73
CA PHE A 45 5.76 -4.69 -3.98
C PHE A 45 4.43 -4.69 -4.74
N ILE A 46 3.42 -4.04 -4.16
CA ILE A 46 2.11 -3.84 -4.77
C ILE A 46 1.97 -2.36 -5.10
N ASP A 47 1.96 -2.00 -6.38
CA ASP A 47 1.81 -0.62 -6.84
C ASP A 47 0.35 -0.14 -6.80
N ASP A 48 -0.60 -1.07 -6.82
CA ASP A 48 -2.03 -0.77 -6.83
C ASP A 48 -2.84 -1.75 -5.98
N ILE A 49 -3.66 -1.23 -5.05
CA ILE A 49 -4.61 -1.99 -4.22
C ILE A 49 -5.55 -2.86 -5.06
N ALA A 50 -5.87 -2.49 -6.31
CA ALA A 50 -6.68 -3.30 -7.22
C ALA A 50 -6.02 -4.63 -7.62
N GLN A 51 -4.70 -4.79 -7.41
CA GLN A 51 -3.97 -6.04 -7.65
C GLN A 51 -3.98 -6.98 -6.45
N ILE A 52 -4.43 -6.49 -5.29
CA ILE A 52 -4.54 -7.32 -4.10
C ILE A 52 -5.56 -8.44 -4.33
N GLN A 53 -5.13 -9.67 -4.10
CA GLN A 53 -5.92 -10.89 -4.20
C GLN A 53 -6.42 -11.32 -2.81
N ALA A 54 -7.12 -12.46 -2.76
CA ALA A 54 -7.50 -13.09 -1.51
C ALA A 54 -6.28 -13.32 -0.60
N VAL A 55 -6.48 -13.22 0.72
CA VAL A 55 -5.42 -13.38 1.75
C VAL A 55 -4.62 -14.69 1.57
N SER A 56 -5.27 -15.77 1.13
CA SER A 56 -4.65 -17.07 0.88
C SER A 56 -3.61 -17.07 -0.26
N SER A 57 -3.63 -16.07 -1.14
CA SER A 57 -2.64 -15.91 -2.21
C SER A 57 -1.28 -15.42 -1.70
N TYR A 58 -1.19 -15.01 -0.43
CA TYR A 58 0.02 -14.44 0.16
C TYR A 58 0.53 -15.31 1.32
N THR A 59 1.84 -15.54 1.36
CA THR A 59 2.52 -16.09 2.54
C THR A 59 2.38 -15.11 3.73
N PRO A 60 2.57 -15.57 4.98
CA PRO A 60 2.61 -14.66 6.13
C PRO A 60 3.66 -13.54 5.98
N GLY A 61 4.82 -13.84 5.42
CA GLY A 61 5.88 -12.86 5.16
C GLY A 61 5.46 -11.81 4.11
N GLN A 62 4.83 -12.24 3.02
CA GLN A 62 4.31 -11.34 1.99
C GLN A 62 3.23 -10.40 2.51
N ARG A 63 2.35 -10.88 3.40
CA ARG A 63 1.37 -10.03 4.10
C ARG A 63 2.08 -8.94 4.90
N CYS A 64 3.12 -9.30 5.65
CA CYS A 64 3.94 -8.31 6.38
C CYS A 64 4.69 -7.36 5.45
N SER A 65 5.12 -7.80 4.27
CA SER A 65 5.78 -6.93 3.29
C SER A 65 4.81 -5.87 2.75
N ILE A 66 3.57 -6.25 2.46
CA ILE A 66 2.49 -5.31 2.07
C ILE A 66 2.18 -4.34 3.23
N TYR A 67 2.20 -4.81 4.48
CA TYR A 67 2.06 -3.96 5.67
C TYR A 67 3.17 -2.90 5.75
N CYS A 68 4.43 -3.31 5.67
CA CYS A 68 5.55 -2.37 5.71
C CYS A 68 5.51 -1.36 4.57
N GLN A 69 5.14 -1.80 3.36
CA GLN A 69 4.94 -0.91 2.23
C GLN A 69 3.81 0.10 2.51
N SER A 70 2.67 -0.35 3.05
CA SER A 70 1.53 0.53 3.33
C SER A 70 1.85 1.61 4.35
N GLU A 71 2.60 1.26 5.41
CA GLU A 71 3.08 2.20 6.43
C GLU A 71 4.08 3.21 5.86
N ALA A 72 5.07 2.72 5.12
CA ALA A 72 6.15 3.54 4.58
C ALA A 72 5.67 4.59 3.57
N PHE A 73 4.68 4.25 2.75
CA PHE A 73 4.09 5.17 1.76
C PHE A 73 2.96 6.03 2.34
N GLY A 74 2.68 5.94 3.64
CA GLY A 74 1.64 6.74 4.31
C GLY A 74 0.22 6.35 3.90
N ILE A 75 0.04 5.18 3.29
CA ILE A 75 -1.30 4.61 3.01
C ILE A 75 -1.95 4.25 4.34
N THR A 76 -1.17 3.67 5.26
CA THR A 76 -1.60 3.34 6.61
C THR A 76 -0.66 3.93 7.66
N LYS A 77 -1.15 3.99 8.90
CA LYS A 77 -0.36 4.20 10.12
C LYS A 77 -0.84 3.22 11.19
N GLN A 78 0.05 2.38 11.68
CA GLN A 78 -0.24 1.25 12.56
C GLN A 78 -1.36 0.36 12.01
N GLY A 79 -1.34 0.10 10.70
CA GLY A 79 -2.33 -0.71 9.98
C GLY A 79 -3.67 0.00 9.72
N ARG A 80 -3.81 1.26 10.14
CA ARG A 80 -5.03 2.05 9.93
C ARG A 80 -4.88 2.98 8.74
N PRO A 81 -5.83 3.02 7.80
CA PRO A 81 -5.75 3.97 6.69
C PRO A 81 -5.78 5.41 7.20
N ILE A 82 -4.94 6.25 6.61
CA ILE A 82 -4.95 7.68 6.87
C ILE A 82 -6.04 8.28 5.97
N GLU A 83 -7.22 8.55 6.53
CA GLU A 83 -8.39 8.97 5.76
C GLU A 83 -8.13 10.19 4.86
N GLU A 84 -7.45 11.21 5.40
CA GLU A 84 -7.07 12.40 4.62
C GLU A 84 -6.18 12.04 3.41
N PHE A 85 -5.22 11.14 3.59
CA PHE A 85 -4.38 10.68 2.49
C PHE A 85 -5.21 9.97 1.42
N TRP A 86 -6.09 9.06 1.81
CA TRP A 86 -6.93 8.32 0.86
C TRP A 86 -7.89 9.23 0.09
N ARG A 87 -8.49 10.22 0.77
CA ARG A 87 -9.38 11.20 0.13
C ARG A 87 -8.65 12.14 -0.83
N ASN A 88 -7.37 12.44 -0.57
CA ASN A 88 -6.58 13.33 -1.39
C ASN A 88 -5.78 12.61 -2.50
N HIS A 89 -5.57 11.30 -2.39
CA HIS A 89 -4.80 10.54 -3.36
C HIS A 89 -5.69 10.04 -4.53
N PRO A 90 -5.43 10.46 -5.79
CA PRO A 90 -6.33 10.20 -6.92
C PRO A 90 -6.62 8.71 -7.17
N SER A 91 -5.67 7.80 -6.91
CA SER A 91 -5.86 6.36 -7.11
C SER A 91 -6.95 5.77 -6.21
N PHE A 92 -7.20 6.35 -5.04
CA PHE A 92 -8.24 5.94 -4.12
C PHE A 92 -9.52 6.75 -4.36
N ALA A 93 -9.41 8.07 -4.30
CA ALA A 93 -10.54 8.97 -4.39
C ALA A 93 -11.35 8.84 -5.70
N ASN A 94 -10.68 8.59 -6.83
CA ASN A 94 -11.36 8.47 -8.12
C ASN A 94 -11.87 7.05 -8.41
N ARG A 95 -11.45 6.05 -7.63
CA ARG A 95 -11.74 4.64 -7.91
C ARG A 95 -12.72 4.03 -6.93
N TYR A 96 -12.73 4.48 -5.67
CA TYR A 96 -13.56 3.89 -4.62
C TYR A 96 -14.49 4.91 -3.99
N ASP A 97 -15.65 4.45 -3.56
CA ASP A 97 -16.56 5.23 -2.71
C ASP A 97 -16.01 5.20 -1.28
N LEU A 98 -15.22 6.21 -0.94
CA LEU A 98 -14.51 6.25 0.34
C LEU A 98 -15.46 6.37 1.54
N ASP A 99 -16.64 6.96 1.37
CA ASP A 99 -17.61 7.06 2.46
C ASP A 99 -18.15 5.67 2.81
N GLU A 100 -18.49 4.87 1.81
CA GLU A 100 -18.87 3.46 2.01
C GLU A 100 -17.71 2.61 2.55
N VAL A 101 -16.47 2.83 2.10
CA VAL A 101 -15.29 2.11 2.60
C VAL A 101 -15.07 2.38 4.10
N PHE A 102 -15.06 3.65 4.51
CA PHE A 102 -14.80 4.02 5.91
C PHE A 102 -15.98 3.65 6.83
N ALA A 103 -17.20 3.54 6.30
CA ALA A 103 -18.37 3.11 7.07
C ALA A 103 -18.44 1.58 7.26
N ASN A 104 -18.04 0.80 6.24
CA ASN A 104 -18.36 -0.63 6.21
C ASN A 104 -17.16 -1.57 6.36
N CYS A 105 -15.91 -1.09 6.21
CA CYS A 105 -14.74 -1.97 6.34
C CYS A 105 -14.33 -2.19 7.80
N PRO A 106 -14.35 -3.44 8.33
CA PRO A 106 -14.08 -3.70 9.75
C PRO A 106 -12.59 -3.66 10.11
N TYR A 107 -11.70 -3.67 9.11
CA TYR A 107 -10.25 -3.78 9.29
C TYR A 107 -9.52 -2.42 9.37
N LEU A 108 -10.26 -1.31 9.43
CA LEU A 108 -9.71 0.05 9.54
C LEU A 108 -8.87 0.29 10.82
N GLY A 109 -8.95 -0.61 11.81
CA GLY A 109 -8.30 -0.47 13.11
C GLY A 109 -7.25 -1.51 13.46
N ALA A 110 -7.03 -2.52 12.61
CA ALA A 110 -6.20 -3.68 12.92
C ALA A 110 -4.71 -3.39 12.65
N ASN A 111 -3.86 -3.58 13.66
CA ASN A 111 -2.42 -3.48 13.53
C ASN A 111 -1.79 -4.87 13.38
N THR A 112 -2.07 -5.52 12.25
CA THR A 112 -1.53 -6.84 11.91
C THR A 112 -1.04 -6.86 10.47
N CYS A 113 -0.14 -7.77 10.14
CA CYS A 113 0.33 -7.96 8.78
C CYS A 113 -0.80 -8.23 7.76
N GLU A 114 -1.94 -8.76 8.22
CA GLU A 114 -3.07 -9.07 7.33
C GLU A 114 -3.97 -7.86 7.07
N ALA A 115 -3.94 -6.85 7.95
CA ALA A 115 -4.88 -5.74 7.92
C ALA A 115 -4.87 -4.97 6.58
N PRO A 116 -3.72 -4.62 5.97
CA PRO A 116 -3.71 -3.95 4.67
C PRO A 116 -4.33 -4.79 3.55
N VAL A 117 -4.10 -6.10 3.55
CA VAL A 117 -4.66 -7.02 2.54
C VAL A 117 -6.18 -7.12 2.71
N LEU A 118 -6.65 -7.28 3.94
CA LEU A 118 -8.07 -7.36 4.27
C LEU A 118 -8.80 -6.03 3.99
N LEU A 119 -8.16 -4.91 4.31
CA LEU A 119 -8.66 -3.58 3.98
C LEU A 119 -8.77 -3.40 2.47
N ALA A 120 -7.72 -3.73 1.73
CA ALA A 120 -7.70 -3.69 0.27
C ALA A 120 -8.84 -4.50 -0.36
N ILE A 121 -9.03 -5.75 0.07
CA ILE A 121 -10.14 -6.61 -0.39
C ILE A 121 -11.49 -5.96 -0.09
N CYS A 122 -11.67 -5.44 1.13
CA CYS A 122 -12.91 -4.77 1.51
C CYS A 122 -13.16 -3.52 0.63
N THR A 123 -12.15 -2.70 0.41
CA THR A 123 -12.22 -1.50 -0.44
C THR A 123 -12.66 -1.82 -1.87
N GLN A 124 -12.19 -2.93 -2.43
CA GLN A 124 -12.55 -3.36 -3.79
C GLN A 124 -14.06 -3.64 -3.96
N HIS A 125 -14.82 -3.86 -2.88
CA HIS A 125 -16.28 -4.02 -2.94
C HIS A 125 -17.06 -2.71 -3.10
N TYR A 126 -16.39 -1.56 -2.97
CA TYR A 126 -17.01 -0.24 -3.04
C TYR A 126 -16.40 0.58 -4.19
N PRO A 127 -16.52 0.14 -5.46
CA PRO A 127 -16.06 0.94 -6.58
C PRO A 127 -16.89 2.23 -6.67
N ARG A 128 -16.24 3.35 -6.97
CA ARG A 128 -16.93 4.60 -7.24
C ARG A 128 -17.67 4.47 -8.57
N ASN A 129 -18.99 4.34 -8.51
CA ASN A 129 -19.81 4.42 -9.71
C ASN A 129 -19.69 5.83 -10.29
N ARG A 130 -19.00 6.00 -11.42
CA ARG A 130 -19.16 7.20 -12.25
C ARG A 130 -20.51 7.14 -12.94
N GLN A 131 -21.57 7.36 -12.20
CA GLN A 131 -22.82 7.83 -12.77
C GLN A 131 -22.84 9.34 -12.55
N TYR A 132 -22.89 10.09 -13.66
CA TYR A 132 -22.92 11.56 -13.75
C TYR A 132 -21.56 12.28 -13.70
N ASP A 133 -20.86 12.27 -14.85
CA ASP A 133 -20.29 13.50 -15.41
C ASP A 133 -21.34 14.14 -16.34
#